data_AF-A0A1I0YAM1-F1
#
_entry.id   AF-A0A1I0YAM1-F1
#
_cell.length_a   1.000
_cell.length_b   1.000
_cell.length_c   1.000
_cell.angle_alpha   90.00
_cell.angle_beta   90.00
_cell.angle_gamma   90.00
#
_symmetry.space_group_name_H-M   'P 1'
#
loop_
_entity.id
_entity.type
_entity.pdbx_description
1 polymer ?
#
loop_
_entity_poly.entity_id
_entity_poly.type
_entity_poly.pdbx_seq_one_letter_code
_entity_poly.pdbx_strand_id
1 'polypeptide(L)'
;MLARQSMLFPQGSCVINSTYFGRVFAWFVFVKPVECFAIYNKLGVMKHLALAVFLALPHLAFAGSSPFARAELLSNGATLSLQHHDGSKLVAPKFDDQDFFDKPAIASNSSYVGWLALFPDRGASYSQPLYLVILDRSNRVHRFEGKFGMVFGWCFTEDGRSVVYKYSFPHGTTPIAFDMRRIEDEKLLRRFELDPIAPEDDEDAVLQAKTPRWARCAAKSARRQ
;
A
#
# COMPACT_ATOMS: atom_id res chain seq x y z
N MET A 1 -11.06 43.19 31.07
CA MET A 1 -12.40 43.34 30.46
C MET A 1 -12.46 42.44 29.25
N LEU A 2 -13.13 41.29 29.37
CA LEU A 2 -13.23 40.28 28.30
C LEU A 2 -14.67 40.31 27.74
N ALA A 3 -14.80 40.67 26.47
CA ALA A 3 -16.07 40.65 25.75
C ALA A 3 -16.35 39.22 25.24
N ARG A 4 -17.44 38.62 25.72
CA ARG A 4 -18.02 37.38 25.17
C ARG A 4 -18.79 37.73 23.90
N GLN A 5 -18.35 37.22 22.75
CA GLN A 5 -19.18 37.15 21.54
C GLN A 5 -19.95 35.83 21.55
N SER A 6 -21.28 35.94 21.59
CA SER A 6 -22.22 34.83 21.44
C SER A 6 -22.51 34.65 19.94
N MET A 7 -22.12 33.52 19.36
CA MET A 7 -22.57 33.12 18.02
C MET A 7 -23.83 32.27 18.13
N LEU A 8 -24.89 32.72 17.48
CA LEU A 8 -26.13 31.97 17.27
C LEU A 8 -25.97 31.06 16.05
N PHE A 9 -26.07 29.74 16.25
CA PHE A 9 -26.23 28.77 15.17
C PHE A 9 -27.73 28.46 14.98
N PRO A 10 -28.25 28.40 13.74
CA PRO A 10 -29.60 27.94 13.49
C PRO A 10 -29.68 26.42 13.64
N GLN A 11 -30.61 25.97 14.48
CA GLN A 11 -30.97 24.56 14.64
C GLN A 11 -31.80 24.08 13.43
N GLY A 12 -31.20 23.25 12.59
CA GLY A 12 -31.91 22.41 11.63
C GLY A 12 -31.85 20.95 12.10
N SER A 13 -32.88 20.52 12.82
CA SER A 13 -33.02 19.14 13.30
C SER A 13 -33.61 18.25 12.21
N CYS A 14 -32.83 17.30 11.68
CA CYS A 14 -33.37 16.17 10.93
C CYS A 14 -33.40 14.95 11.87
N VAL A 15 -34.56 14.71 12.46
CA VAL A 15 -34.82 13.56 13.33
C VAL A 15 -35.17 12.38 12.44
N ILE A 16 -34.26 11.42 12.29
CA ILE A 16 -34.57 10.11 11.72
C ILE A 16 -34.81 9.16 12.89
N ASN A 17 -36.07 8.92 13.18
CA ASN A 17 -36.52 7.87 14.08
C ASN A 17 -36.26 6.52 13.40
N SER A 18 -35.37 5.70 13.94
CA SER A 18 -35.22 4.29 13.55
C SER A 18 -35.42 3.40 14.77
N THR A 19 -36.69 3.09 15.02
CA THR A 19 -37.11 1.97 15.86
C THR A 19 -37.64 0.90 14.92
N TYR A 20 -36.81 -0.04 14.50
CA TYR A 20 -37.30 -1.31 13.96
C TYR A 20 -36.51 -2.48 14.51
N PHE A 21 -37.20 -3.16 15.42
CA PHE A 21 -36.97 -4.52 15.87
C PHE A 21 -37.05 -5.49 14.67
N GLY A 22 -36.05 -6.37 14.56
CA GLY A 22 -36.32 -7.78 14.28
C GLY A 22 -36.21 -8.28 12.83
N ARG A 23 -35.61 -9.47 12.74
CA ARG A 23 -35.72 -10.51 11.70
C ARG A 23 -34.83 -10.36 10.46
N VAL A 24 -33.71 -11.10 10.53
CA VAL A 24 -33.28 -12.12 9.55
C VAL A 24 -34.12 -12.15 8.28
N PHE A 25 -33.59 -11.58 7.19
CA PHE A 25 -33.90 -12.02 5.84
C PHE A 25 -32.65 -11.89 4.97
N ALA A 26 -32.01 -13.04 4.73
CA ALA A 26 -31.05 -13.20 3.65
C ALA A 26 -31.79 -13.02 2.32
N TRP A 27 -31.55 -11.91 1.65
CA TRP A 27 -31.96 -11.74 0.25
C TRP A 27 -30.84 -12.24 -0.64
N PHE A 28 -30.86 -13.55 -0.91
CA PHE A 28 -30.26 -14.10 -2.13
C PHE A 28 -31.16 -13.70 -3.30
N VAL A 29 -30.76 -12.69 -4.07
CA VAL A 29 -31.36 -12.47 -5.39
C VAL A 29 -30.81 -13.54 -6.32
N PHE A 30 -31.59 -14.62 -6.47
CA PHE A 30 -31.44 -15.59 -7.54
C PHE A 30 -31.69 -14.89 -8.87
N VAL A 31 -30.63 -14.60 -9.63
CA VAL A 31 -30.74 -14.31 -11.05
C VAL A 31 -31.07 -15.62 -11.75
N LYS A 32 -32.28 -15.73 -12.29
CA LYS A 32 -32.73 -16.88 -13.06
C LYS A 32 -31.85 -17.05 -14.32
N PRO A 33 -31.44 -18.28 -14.68
CA PRO A 33 -30.93 -18.55 -16.01
C PRO A 33 -32.09 -18.43 -16.99
N VAL A 34 -31.97 -17.53 -17.96
CA VAL A 34 -32.86 -17.54 -19.13
C VAL A 34 -32.34 -18.64 -20.05
N GLU A 35 -32.93 -19.82 -19.90
CA GLU A 35 -32.90 -20.86 -20.93
C GLU A 35 -33.78 -20.40 -22.09
N CYS A 36 -33.17 -20.11 -23.22
CA CYS A 36 -33.86 -20.03 -24.51
C CYS A 36 -32.87 -20.39 -25.60
N PHE A 37 -32.59 -21.68 -25.76
CA PHE A 37 -32.07 -22.19 -27.03
C PHE A 37 -32.88 -23.42 -27.43
N ALA A 38 -33.90 -23.13 -28.24
CA ALA A 38 -34.64 -24.13 -28.98
C ALA A 38 -33.72 -24.81 -29.99
N ILE A 39 -33.72 -26.13 -29.91
CA ILE A 39 -33.16 -27.06 -30.88
C ILE A 39 -33.98 -26.93 -32.17
N TYR A 40 -33.35 -26.50 -33.27
CA TYR A 40 -33.83 -26.80 -34.61
C TYR A 40 -32.77 -27.62 -35.35
N ASN A 41 -33.02 -28.94 -35.35
CA ASN A 41 -32.39 -29.89 -36.25
C ASN A 41 -32.89 -29.62 -37.68
N LYS A 42 -31.97 -29.29 -38.59
CA LYS A 42 -32.18 -29.59 -40.01
C LYS A 42 -30.87 -30.07 -40.62
N LEU A 43 -30.81 -31.38 -40.85
CA LEU A 43 -29.79 -32.07 -41.62
C LEU A 43 -29.61 -31.38 -42.98
N GLY A 44 -28.38 -30.97 -43.28
CA GLY A 44 -27.92 -30.56 -44.59
C GLY A 44 -26.45 -30.97 -44.73
N VAL A 45 -26.21 -31.91 -45.63
CA VAL A 45 -24.94 -32.58 -45.93
C VAL A 45 -23.82 -31.57 -46.20
N MET A 46 -22.88 -31.37 -45.27
CA MET A 46 -21.51 -30.92 -45.53
C MET A 46 -20.56 -31.53 -44.50
N LYS A 47 -20.35 -32.84 -44.62
CA LYS A 47 -19.19 -33.51 -44.02
C LYS A 47 -17.97 -33.11 -44.86
N HIS A 48 -16.90 -32.68 -44.20
CA HIS A 48 -15.57 -32.35 -44.77
C HIS A 48 -15.28 -30.86 -45.12
N LEU A 49 -15.47 -29.92 -44.18
CA LEU A 49 -14.66 -28.67 -44.16
C LEU A 49 -14.77 -27.89 -42.83
N ALA A 50 -14.60 -28.53 -41.67
CA ALA A 50 -14.68 -27.82 -40.37
C ALA A 50 -13.71 -28.38 -39.32
N LEU A 51 -12.51 -28.80 -39.76
CA LEU A 51 -11.48 -29.38 -38.90
C LEU A 51 -10.12 -28.70 -39.14
N ALA A 52 -10.05 -27.36 -39.05
CA ALA A 52 -8.77 -26.64 -39.16
C ALA A 52 -8.76 -25.20 -38.59
N VAL A 53 -9.61 -24.85 -37.61
CA VAL A 53 -9.62 -23.47 -37.04
C VAL A 53 -9.75 -23.46 -35.51
N PHE A 54 -9.11 -24.42 -34.81
CA PHE A 54 -9.01 -24.43 -33.34
C PHE A 54 -7.58 -24.57 -32.79
N LEU A 55 -6.55 -24.40 -33.64
CA LEU A 55 -5.14 -24.46 -33.25
C LEU A 55 -4.39 -23.12 -33.38
N ALA A 56 -5.11 -22.01 -33.61
CA ALA A 56 -4.50 -20.72 -33.90
C ALA A 56 -5.15 -19.57 -33.14
N LEU A 57 -5.31 -19.69 -31.81
CA LEU A 57 -5.56 -18.55 -30.92
C LEU A 57 -5.25 -19.00 -29.48
N PRO A 58 -4.60 -18.17 -28.67
CA PRO A 58 -3.43 -17.37 -29.03
C PRO A 58 -2.33 -17.66 -28.01
N HIS A 59 -1.08 -17.43 -28.37
CA HIS A 59 -0.12 -16.95 -27.38
C HIS A 59 -0.64 -15.58 -26.93
N LEU A 60 -1.64 -15.56 -26.05
CA LEU A 60 -1.82 -14.48 -25.10
C LEU A 60 -0.56 -14.55 -24.26
N ALA A 61 0.51 -13.95 -24.79
CA ALA A 61 1.63 -13.57 -24.02
C ALA A 61 1.01 -12.82 -22.86
N PHE A 62 0.98 -13.46 -21.68
CA PHE A 62 0.80 -12.74 -20.44
C PHE A 62 1.82 -11.63 -20.57
N ALA A 63 1.35 -10.40 -20.81
CA ALA A 63 2.17 -9.21 -20.74
C ALA A 63 2.48 -9.05 -19.25
N GLY A 64 3.30 -9.98 -18.75
CA GLY A 64 3.87 -9.94 -17.43
C GLY A 64 4.72 -8.71 -17.45
N SER A 65 4.27 -7.70 -16.70
CA SER A 65 4.99 -6.45 -16.62
C SER A 65 6.45 -6.72 -16.25
N SER A 66 7.34 -6.01 -16.95
CA SER A 66 8.79 -6.19 -16.84
C SER A 66 9.24 -5.89 -15.40
N PRO A 67 10.21 -6.62 -14.83
CA PRO A 67 10.66 -6.35 -13.46
C PRO A 67 11.26 -4.94 -13.33
N PHE A 68 11.21 -4.36 -12.13
CA PHE A 68 11.81 -3.06 -11.83
C PHE A 68 13.34 -3.16 -11.87
N ALA A 69 13.97 -2.22 -12.56
CA ALA A 69 15.43 -2.13 -12.71
C ALA A 69 16.02 -0.93 -11.96
N ARG A 70 15.31 0.21 -11.93
CA ARG A 70 15.80 1.46 -11.32
C ARG A 70 14.69 2.28 -10.69
N ALA A 71 15.02 2.94 -9.58
CA ALA A 71 14.17 3.93 -8.91
C ALA A 71 15.03 5.15 -8.58
N GLU A 72 14.65 6.33 -9.05
CA GLU A 72 15.46 7.55 -8.96
C GLU A 72 14.61 8.75 -8.53
N LEU A 73 15.08 9.44 -7.50
CA LEU A 73 14.49 10.72 -7.08
C LEU A 73 14.97 11.83 -8.01
N LEU A 74 14.02 12.58 -8.56
CA LEU A 74 14.24 13.75 -9.38
C LEU A 74 13.69 14.98 -8.65
N SER A 75 14.11 16.18 -9.08
CA SER A 75 13.58 17.46 -8.57
C SER A 75 13.60 17.54 -7.04
N ASN A 76 14.72 17.17 -6.42
CA ASN A 76 14.90 17.13 -4.97
C ASN A 76 13.85 16.27 -4.24
N GLY A 77 13.42 15.17 -4.85
CA GLY A 77 12.45 14.24 -4.27
C GLY A 77 10.99 14.58 -4.58
N ALA A 78 10.69 15.62 -5.35
CA ALA A 78 9.32 15.93 -5.75
C ALA A 78 8.74 14.90 -6.76
N THR A 79 9.61 14.21 -7.50
CA THR A 79 9.24 13.19 -8.49
C THR A 79 10.08 11.93 -8.29
N LEU A 80 9.44 10.76 -8.32
CA LEU A 80 10.12 9.46 -8.35
C LEU A 80 9.96 8.83 -9.73
N SER A 81 11.06 8.69 -10.45
CA SER A 81 11.11 8.02 -11.76
C SER A 81 11.47 6.55 -11.58
N LEU A 82 10.65 5.67 -12.15
CA LEU A 82 10.81 4.22 -12.12
C LEU A 82 11.14 3.71 -13.52
N GLN A 83 12.07 2.78 -13.63
CA GLN A 83 12.47 2.14 -14.89
C GLN A 83 12.41 0.62 -14.74
N HIS A 84 11.84 -0.06 -15.73
CA HIS A 84 11.84 -1.51 -15.82
C HIS A 84 13.02 -2.04 -16.65
N HIS A 85 13.26 -3.35 -16.58
CA HIS A 85 14.34 -4.01 -17.33
C HIS A 85 14.18 -3.97 -18.85
N ASP A 86 12.96 -3.77 -19.36
CA ASP A 86 12.71 -3.57 -20.80
C ASP A 86 13.01 -2.13 -21.26
N GLY A 87 13.47 -1.27 -20.35
CA GLY A 87 13.79 0.12 -20.61
C GLY A 87 12.59 1.07 -20.49
N SER A 88 11.36 0.55 -20.36
CA SER A 88 10.17 1.36 -20.13
C SER A 88 10.30 2.15 -18.82
N LYS A 89 9.70 3.34 -18.80
CA LYS A 89 9.74 4.26 -17.66
C LYS A 89 8.32 4.63 -17.24
N LEU A 90 8.13 4.83 -15.94
CA LEU A 90 6.92 5.39 -15.38
C LEU A 90 7.24 6.32 -14.22
N VAL A 91 6.37 7.30 -13.98
CA VAL A 91 6.46 8.15 -12.79
C VAL A 91 5.64 7.47 -11.69
N ALA A 92 6.23 7.33 -10.50
CA ALA A 92 5.53 6.73 -9.37
C ALA A 92 4.27 7.55 -9.04
N PRO A 93 3.14 6.89 -8.72
CA PRO A 93 1.93 7.58 -8.34
C PRO A 93 2.15 8.38 -7.07
N LYS A 94 1.48 9.53 -7.00
CA LYS A 94 1.52 10.46 -5.88
C LYS A 94 0.12 10.56 -5.27
N PHE A 95 0.03 10.59 -3.94
CA PHE A 95 -1.24 10.86 -3.27
C PHE A 95 -1.59 12.35 -3.32
N ASP A 96 -2.88 12.65 -3.12
CA ASP A 96 -3.33 14.02 -2.88
C ASP A 96 -2.59 14.58 -1.66
N ASP A 97 -2.15 15.84 -1.76
CA ASP A 97 -1.39 16.57 -0.75
C ASP A 97 -0.03 15.95 -0.34
N GLN A 98 0.47 14.93 -1.02
CA GLN A 98 1.86 14.49 -0.81
C GLN A 98 2.81 15.61 -1.27
N ASP A 99 3.89 15.87 -0.54
CA ASP A 99 4.94 16.82 -0.96
C ASP A 99 6.02 16.08 -1.76
N PHE A 100 6.62 15.06 -1.14
CA PHE A 100 7.87 14.43 -1.60
C PHE A 100 7.82 12.90 -1.54
N PHE A 101 8.81 12.30 -2.20
CA PHE A 101 9.18 10.89 -2.13
C PHE A 101 10.52 10.79 -1.38
N ASP A 102 10.66 9.79 -0.51
CA ASP A 102 11.93 9.53 0.17
C ASP A 102 12.25 8.02 0.21
N LYS A 103 13.54 7.70 0.35
CA LYS A 103 14.10 6.35 0.50
C LYS A 103 13.54 5.32 -0.49
N PRO A 104 13.58 5.55 -1.81
CA PRO A 104 13.13 4.54 -2.76
C PRO A 104 14.03 3.30 -2.69
N ALA A 105 13.43 2.11 -2.78
CA ALA A 105 14.15 0.85 -2.90
C ALA A 105 13.40 -0.13 -3.79
N ILE A 106 14.13 -1.05 -4.41
CA ILE A 106 13.59 -2.15 -5.22
C ILE A 106 13.80 -3.45 -4.45
N ALA A 107 12.79 -4.31 -4.43
CA ALA A 107 12.88 -5.63 -3.83
C ALA A 107 13.93 -6.49 -4.55
N SER A 108 14.59 -7.41 -3.84
CA SER A 108 15.62 -8.31 -4.42
C SER A 108 15.13 -9.15 -5.60
N ASN A 109 13.83 -9.43 -5.65
CA ASN A 109 13.16 -10.17 -6.72
C ASN A 109 12.66 -9.28 -7.87
N SER A 110 12.97 -7.98 -7.85
CA SER A 110 12.55 -6.95 -8.81
C SER A 110 11.04 -6.87 -9.07
N SER A 111 10.21 -7.48 -8.22
CA SER A 111 8.76 -7.55 -8.40
C SER A 111 8.02 -6.40 -7.72
N TYR A 112 8.72 -5.66 -6.87
CA TYR A 112 8.18 -4.54 -6.12
C TYR A 112 9.19 -3.40 -6.06
N VAL A 113 8.67 -2.18 -6.02
CA VAL A 113 9.41 -0.97 -5.66
C VAL A 113 8.65 -0.26 -4.55
N GLY A 114 9.36 0.33 -3.60
CA GLY A 114 8.76 1.04 -2.50
C GLY A 114 9.43 2.35 -2.19
N TRP A 115 8.73 3.23 -1.47
CA TRP A 115 9.20 4.53 -1.02
C TRP A 115 8.39 5.02 0.19
N LEU A 116 8.88 6.05 0.87
CA LEU A 116 8.12 6.82 1.85
C LEU A 116 7.39 7.97 1.16
N ALA A 117 6.09 8.10 1.41
CA ALA A 117 5.30 9.25 0.98
C ALA A 117 5.28 10.30 2.09
N LEU A 118 5.83 11.48 1.79
CA LEU A 118 5.97 12.58 2.73
C LEU A 118 4.85 13.60 2.52
N PHE A 119 4.21 14.02 3.60
CA PHE A 119 3.07 14.95 3.58
C PHE A 119 3.38 16.21 4.40
N PRO A 120 2.81 17.36 4.06
CA PRO A 120 2.96 18.56 4.86
C PRO A 120 2.25 18.35 6.20
N ASP A 121 2.95 18.64 7.29
CA ASP A 121 2.31 18.64 8.60
C ASP A 121 1.66 20.00 8.89
N ARG A 122 0.50 19.98 9.54
CA ARG A 122 -0.16 21.20 10.04
C ARG A 122 0.42 21.58 11.40
N GLY A 123 1.74 21.80 11.46
CA GLY A 123 2.40 22.19 12.72
C GLY A 123 3.91 22.04 12.71
N ALA A 124 4.47 21.07 11.99
CA ALA A 124 5.90 20.93 11.82
C ALA A 124 6.42 21.75 10.61
N SER A 125 7.70 22.13 10.68
CA SER A 125 8.41 22.82 9.61
C SER A 125 8.92 21.90 8.50
N TYR A 126 8.58 20.61 8.55
CA TYR A 126 9.07 19.57 7.65
C TYR A 126 7.97 18.58 7.29
N SER A 127 8.08 17.99 6.10
CA SER A 127 7.13 16.96 5.64
C SER A 127 7.35 15.64 6.40
N GLN A 128 6.25 14.96 6.72
CA GLN A 128 6.22 13.76 7.56
C GLN A 128 6.00 12.49 6.74
N PRO A 129 6.80 11.42 6.93
CA PRO A 129 6.62 10.16 6.21
C PRO A 129 5.46 9.35 6.80
N LEU A 130 4.23 9.64 6.38
CA LEU A 130 3.03 9.01 6.93
C LEU A 130 2.81 7.59 6.38
N TYR A 131 3.17 7.36 5.11
CA TYR A 131 2.95 6.08 4.47
C TYR A 131 4.23 5.50 3.91
N LEU A 132 4.37 4.19 4.08
CA LEU A 132 5.20 3.36 3.22
C LEU A 132 4.34 2.87 2.05
N VAL A 133 4.79 3.16 0.84
CA VAL A 133 4.08 2.79 -0.39
C VAL A 133 4.88 1.74 -1.12
N ILE A 134 4.23 0.67 -1.55
CA ILE A 134 4.83 -0.36 -2.40
C ILE A 134 4.01 -0.46 -3.69
N LEU A 135 4.67 -0.41 -4.85
CA LEU A 135 4.08 -0.62 -6.16
C LEU A 135 4.52 -1.98 -6.70
N ASP A 136 3.56 -2.79 -7.16
CA ASP A 136 3.87 -4.03 -7.87
C ASP A 136 3.97 -3.83 -9.40
N ARG A 137 4.38 -4.87 -10.11
CA ARG A 137 4.53 -4.83 -11.57
C ARG A 137 3.19 -4.60 -12.30
N SER A 138 2.06 -4.93 -11.68
CA SER A 138 0.71 -4.66 -12.21
C SER A 138 0.22 -3.25 -11.89
N ASN A 139 1.10 -2.37 -11.41
CA ASN A 139 0.79 -1.02 -10.94
C ASN A 139 -0.21 -0.98 -9.78
N ARG A 140 -0.36 -2.08 -9.02
CA ARG A 140 -1.15 -2.08 -7.80
C ARG A 140 -0.37 -1.39 -6.71
N VAL A 141 -1.01 -0.42 -6.05
CA VAL A 141 -0.44 0.32 -4.93
C VAL A 141 -0.86 -0.34 -3.63
N HIS A 142 0.13 -0.67 -2.80
CA HIS A 142 -0.02 -1.09 -1.42
C HIS A 142 0.40 0.03 -0.50
N ARG A 143 -0.41 0.29 0.53
CA ARG A 143 -0.16 1.36 1.49
C ARG A 143 -0.05 0.77 2.89
N PHE A 144 1.09 1.04 3.53
CA PHE A 144 1.36 0.63 4.89
C PHE A 144 1.50 1.84 5.79
N GLU A 145 0.79 1.82 6.91
CA GLU A 145 0.86 2.82 7.97
C GLU A 145 1.26 2.17 9.28
N GLY A 146 1.90 2.95 10.15
CA GLY A 146 2.11 2.57 11.54
C GLY A 146 0.78 2.57 12.29
N LYS A 147 0.65 1.72 13.33
CA LYS A 147 -0.51 1.80 14.24
C LYS A 147 -0.63 3.20 14.86
N PHE A 148 0.50 3.87 15.02
CA PHE A 148 0.62 5.22 15.53
C PHE A 148 1.84 5.90 14.88
N GLY A 149 1.76 7.20 14.65
CA GLY A 149 2.91 8.00 14.21
C GLY A 149 3.36 7.76 12.76
N MET A 150 4.64 8.03 12.52
CA MET A 150 5.26 8.11 11.19
C MET A 150 6.14 6.91 10.91
N VAL A 151 6.33 6.58 9.63
CA VAL A 151 7.24 5.51 9.17
C VAL A 151 8.64 6.08 8.93
N PHE A 152 9.56 5.88 9.88
CA PHE A 152 10.90 6.47 9.81
C PHE A 152 11.93 5.61 9.06
N GLY A 153 11.70 4.30 8.98
CA GLY A 153 12.63 3.38 8.34
C GLY A 153 11.91 2.14 7.82
N TRP A 154 12.43 1.57 6.73
CA TRP A 154 11.86 0.39 6.12
C TRP A 154 12.87 -0.36 5.24
N CYS A 155 12.54 -1.60 4.90
CA CYS A 155 13.30 -2.46 4.00
C CYS A 155 12.40 -3.58 3.47
N PHE A 156 12.72 -4.08 2.27
CA PHE A 156 12.23 -5.38 1.85
C PHE A 156 12.92 -6.51 2.61
N THR A 157 12.22 -7.62 2.81
CA THR A 157 12.85 -8.88 3.21
C THR A 157 13.75 -9.43 2.11
N GLU A 158 14.64 -10.36 2.46
CA GLU A 158 15.61 -10.94 1.53
C GLU A 158 14.95 -11.66 0.34
N ASP A 159 13.78 -12.27 0.54
CA ASP A 159 12.97 -12.89 -0.53
C ASP A 159 12.18 -11.87 -1.39
N GLY A 160 12.16 -10.60 -0.98
CA GLY A 160 11.44 -9.52 -1.62
C GLY A 160 9.91 -9.67 -1.58
N ARG A 161 9.34 -10.53 -0.72
CA ARG A 161 7.88 -10.78 -0.67
C ARG A 161 7.19 -10.11 0.50
N SER A 162 7.97 -9.61 1.44
CA SER A 162 7.49 -8.89 2.61
C SER A 162 8.24 -7.57 2.76
N VAL A 163 7.62 -6.67 3.51
CA VAL A 163 8.23 -5.41 3.90
C VAL A 163 8.29 -5.33 5.42
N VAL A 164 9.37 -4.76 5.93
CA VAL A 164 9.59 -4.49 7.34
C VAL A 164 9.71 -2.99 7.50
N TYR A 165 9.00 -2.40 8.45
CA TYR A 165 9.02 -0.97 8.68
C TYR A 165 8.96 -0.60 10.15
N LYS A 166 9.70 0.46 10.52
CA LYS A 166 9.80 1.09 11.83
C LYS A 166 8.87 2.30 11.87
N TYR A 167 8.06 2.41 12.91
CA TYR A 167 7.22 3.59 13.14
C TYR A 167 7.22 4.02 14.61
N SER A 168 7.09 5.32 14.81
CA SER A 168 7.02 5.98 16.13
C SER A 168 6.46 7.40 16.00
N PHE A 169 6.25 8.10 17.11
CA PHE A 169 6.07 9.56 17.08
C PHE A 169 7.43 10.27 16.92
N PRO A 170 7.46 11.53 16.44
CA PRO A 170 8.71 12.26 16.21
C PRO A 170 9.44 12.67 17.48
N HIS A 171 8.77 12.65 18.64
CA HIS A 171 9.31 13.16 19.89
C HIS A 171 9.25 12.08 21.00
N GLY A 172 10.41 11.87 21.63
CA GLY A 172 10.84 10.62 22.24
C GLY A 172 10.34 10.32 23.65
N THR A 173 9.07 9.97 23.78
CA THR A 173 8.57 9.20 24.95
C THR A 173 7.60 8.10 24.54
N THR A 174 7.48 7.83 23.25
CA THR A 174 6.53 6.87 22.71
C THR A 174 7.22 5.57 22.35
N PRO A 175 6.53 4.43 22.42
CA PRO A 175 7.07 3.16 21.96
C PRO A 175 7.55 3.24 20.50
N ILE A 176 8.58 2.47 20.17
CA ILE A 176 9.03 2.27 18.79
C ILE A 176 8.54 0.89 18.35
N ALA A 177 7.80 0.83 17.25
CA ALA A 177 7.25 -0.42 16.76
C ALA A 177 7.78 -0.79 15.38
N PHE A 178 7.82 -2.10 15.14
CA PHE A 178 8.25 -2.70 13.89
C PHE A 178 7.20 -3.70 13.45
N ASP A 179 6.74 -3.56 12.22
CA ASP A 179 5.83 -4.51 11.59
C ASP A 179 6.55 -5.18 10.41
N MET A 180 6.34 -6.49 10.25
CA MET A 180 6.64 -7.21 9.02
C MET A 180 5.32 -7.62 8.37
N ARG A 181 5.09 -7.18 7.12
CA ARG A 181 3.88 -7.50 6.36
C ARG A 181 4.22 -8.17 5.05
N ARG A 182 3.48 -9.21 4.70
CA ARG A 182 3.49 -9.77 3.35
C ARG A 182 2.87 -8.73 2.42
N ILE A 183 3.48 -8.50 1.26
CA ILE A 183 3.01 -7.45 0.34
C ILE A 183 1.73 -7.87 -0.38
N GLU A 184 1.68 -9.12 -0.85
CA GLU A 184 0.59 -9.63 -1.71
C GLU A 184 -0.82 -9.38 -1.17
N ASP A 185 -1.02 -9.62 0.12
CA ASP A 185 -2.29 -9.54 0.84
C ASP A 185 -2.21 -8.67 2.11
N GLU A 186 -1.12 -7.92 2.28
CA GLU A 186 -0.88 -6.98 3.38
C GLU A 186 -0.91 -7.59 4.79
N LYS A 187 -0.87 -8.94 4.89
CA LYS A 187 -0.97 -9.68 6.14
C LYS A 187 0.19 -9.37 7.08
N LEU A 188 -0.11 -9.01 8.32
CA LEU A 188 0.87 -8.91 9.40
C LEU A 188 1.45 -10.30 9.72
N LEU A 189 2.76 -10.44 9.53
CA LEU A 189 3.50 -11.66 9.79
C LEU A 189 4.17 -11.63 11.17
N ARG A 190 4.76 -10.49 11.55
CA ARG A 190 5.46 -10.29 12.82
C ARG A 190 5.30 -8.86 13.28
N ARG A 191 5.29 -8.68 14.60
CA ARG A 191 5.36 -7.38 15.26
C ARG A 191 6.39 -7.44 16.38
N PHE A 192 7.12 -6.34 16.57
CA PHE A 192 7.97 -6.10 17.72
C PHE A 192 7.74 -4.66 18.18
N GLU A 193 7.63 -4.48 19.49
CA GLU A 193 7.46 -3.16 20.11
C GLU A 193 8.56 -3.01 21.16
N LEU A 194 9.18 -1.84 21.14
CA LEU A 194 10.23 -1.44 22.05
C LEU A 194 9.66 -0.33 22.93
N ASP A 195 9.79 -0.51 24.25
CA ASP A 195 9.43 0.52 25.22
C ASP A 195 10.15 1.85 24.91
N PRO A 196 9.57 2.99 25.34
CA PRO A 196 10.21 4.28 25.19
C PRO A 196 11.67 4.24 25.67
N ILE A 197 12.57 4.73 24.81
CA ILE A 197 13.99 4.85 25.12
C ILE A 197 14.16 6.07 26.03
N ALA A 198 14.91 5.91 27.12
CA ALA A 198 15.16 7.02 28.03
C ALA A 198 15.91 8.15 27.28
N PRO A 199 15.62 9.44 27.53
CA PRO A 199 16.26 10.54 26.82
C PRO A 199 17.79 10.57 26.93
N GLU A 200 18.34 10.00 28.00
CA GLU A 200 19.78 9.88 28.26
C GLU A 200 20.47 8.70 27.55
N ASP A 201 19.70 7.74 27.02
CA ASP A 201 20.23 6.57 26.33
C ASP A 201 20.52 6.88 24.85
N ASP A 202 21.56 6.24 24.31
CA ASP A 202 21.83 6.23 22.87
C ASP A 202 20.78 5.37 22.14
N GLU A 203 19.84 6.01 21.44
CA GLU A 203 18.79 5.33 20.66
C GLU A 203 19.38 4.27 19.71
N ASP A 204 20.49 4.57 19.05
CA ASP A 204 21.09 3.67 18.07
C ASP A 204 21.67 2.42 18.73
N ALA A 205 22.33 2.58 19.87
CA ALA A 205 22.84 1.47 20.66
C ALA A 205 21.69 0.59 21.19
N VAL A 206 20.63 1.20 21.71
CA VAL A 206 19.45 0.49 22.22
C VAL A 206 18.73 -0.25 21.10
N LEU A 207 18.50 0.40 19.96
CA LEU A 207 17.90 -0.22 18.77
C LEU A 207 18.77 -1.38 18.27
N GLN A 208 20.09 -1.22 18.20
CA GLN A 208 20.98 -2.29 17.74
C GLN A 208 20.94 -3.52 18.68
N ALA A 209 20.88 -3.29 20.00
CA ALA A 209 20.85 -4.34 21.00
C ALA A 209 19.49 -5.07 21.06
N LYS A 210 18.39 -4.31 21.10
CA LYS A 210 17.05 -4.85 21.38
C LYS A 210 16.26 -5.22 20.12
N THR A 211 16.57 -4.67 18.95
CA THR A 211 15.81 -4.96 17.72
C THR A 211 16.07 -6.40 17.23
N PRO A 212 15.03 -7.23 17.05
CA PRO A 212 15.15 -8.57 16.49
C PRO A 212 15.84 -8.56 15.13
N ARG A 213 16.60 -9.61 14.82
CA ARG A 213 17.36 -9.71 13.56
C ARG A 213 16.54 -9.37 12.31
N TRP A 214 15.28 -9.83 12.26
CA TRP A 214 14.38 -9.60 11.13
C TRP A 214 13.97 -8.13 10.96
N ALA A 215 14.05 -7.31 12.01
CA ALA A 215 13.66 -5.90 12.03
C ALA A 215 14.84 -4.93 11.84
N ARG A 216 16.09 -5.42 11.95
CA ARG A 216 17.30 -4.57 11.97
C ARG A 216 17.51 -3.76 10.69
N CYS A 217 17.06 -4.22 9.54
CA CYS A 217 17.21 -3.44 8.30
C CYS A 217 16.40 -2.14 8.33
N ALA A 218 15.19 -2.17 8.89
CA ALA A 218 14.36 -0.98 9.03
C ALA A 218 14.94 -0.01 10.07
N ALA A 219 15.53 -0.53 11.16
CA ALA A 219 16.22 0.30 12.15
C ALA A 219 17.37 1.10 11.52
N LYS A 220 18.20 0.46 10.68
CA LYS A 220 19.34 1.11 10.01
C LYS A 220 18.94 2.14 8.96
N SER A 221 17.88 1.88 8.20
CA SER A 221 17.41 2.80 7.15
C SER A 221 16.95 4.17 7.67
N ALA A 222 16.67 4.28 8.97
CA ALA A 222 16.26 5.54 9.58
C ALA A 222 17.35 6.63 9.51
N ARG A 223 18.63 6.24 9.44
CA ARG A 223 19.80 7.12 9.60
C ARG A 223 20.19 8.00 8.42
N ARG A 224 19.64 7.75 7.22
CA ARG A 224 19.97 8.56 6.03
C ARG A 224 18.99 9.72 5.93
N GLN A 225 19.33 10.85 6.53
CA GLN A 225 18.80 12.19 6.24
C GLN A 225 19.99 13.15 6.17
#